data_AF-A0A7K3J0W1-F1
#
_entry.id   AF-A0A7K3J0W1-F1
#
_cell.length_a   1.000
_cell.length_b   1.000
_cell.length_c   1.000
_cell.angle_alpha   90.00
_cell.angle_beta   90.00
_cell.angle_gamma   90.00
#
_symmetry.space_group_name_H-M   'P 1'
#
loop_
_entity.id
_entity.type
_entity.pdbx_description
1 polymer ?
#
loop_
_entity_poly.entity_id
_entity_poly.type
_entity_poly.pdbx_seq_one_letter_code
_entity_poly.pdbx_strand_id
1 'polypeptide(L)'
;ETAIGFDGLLHFYSGYDWILDTILSDVLVQYLEWPDTLSYPYAVNAHNELVERFRSQKFINGITISAPGFYGPQGRQLRLETFDSEINNKLSEFAFRGRKICNYEMESSAIYSLSTLLGHKALTICAVIGNRVTGEFVNDYQPLVMELAHMVLQTI
;
A
#
# COMPACT_ATOMS: atom_id res chain seq x y z
N GLU A 1 -1.86 -3.97 6.86
CA GLU A 1 -1.30 -3.64 8.21
C GLU A 1 -0.63 -2.27 8.19
N THR A 2 0.22 -2.04 7.20
CA THR A 2 0.89 -0.75 6.98
C THR A 2 0.66 -0.33 5.53
N ALA A 3 0.44 0.96 5.29
CA ALA A 3 0.42 1.53 3.95
C ALA A 3 1.61 2.49 3.79
N ILE A 4 2.26 2.44 2.64
CA ILE A 4 3.33 3.36 2.26
C ILE A 4 2.84 4.21 1.10
N GLY A 5 2.80 5.52 1.30
CA GLY A 5 2.41 6.46 0.26
C GLY A 5 3.60 6.93 -0.56
N PHE A 6 3.61 6.63 -1.85
CA PHE A 6 4.51 7.26 -2.83
C PHE A 6 3.92 8.58 -3.36
N ASP A 7 2.68 8.87 -2.99
CA ASP A 7 1.93 10.06 -3.38
C ASP A 7 2.42 11.35 -2.69
N GLY A 8 3.03 11.24 -1.52
CA GLY A 8 3.49 12.38 -0.72
C GLY A 8 2.40 13.22 -0.06
N LEU A 9 1.12 12.81 -0.11
CA LEU A 9 -0.02 13.57 0.39
C LEU A 9 0.15 13.98 1.86
N LEU A 10 0.66 13.07 2.69
CA LEU A 10 0.79 13.34 4.12
C LEU A 10 1.73 14.52 4.42
N HIS A 11 2.73 14.76 3.57
CA HIS A 11 3.69 15.84 3.74
C HIS A 11 3.09 17.25 3.60
N PHE A 12 1.85 17.37 3.10
CA PHE A 12 1.12 18.64 3.00
C PHE A 12 0.38 19.02 4.29
N TYR A 13 0.34 18.14 5.29
CA TYR A 13 -0.28 18.40 6.59
C TYR A 13 0.78 18.77 7.62
N SER A 14 0.38 19.39 8.72
CA SER A 14 1.29 19.71 9.84
C SER A 14 1.06 18.74 11.00
N GLY A 15 2.10 18.48 11.80
CA GLY A 15 2.00 17.66 13.01
C GLY A 15 1.69 16.19 12.75
N TYR A 16 2.10 15.65 11.60
CA TYR A 16 1.90 14.24 11.24
C TYR A 16 3.05 13.32 11.68
N ASP A 17 4.15 13.86 12.17
CA ASP A 17 5.39 13.10 12.42
C ASP A 17 5.17 11.92 13.37
N TRP A 18 4.24 12.04 14.32
CA TRP A 18 3.96 11.03 15.34
C TRP A 18 3.25 9.77 14.80
N ILE A 19 2.67 9.81 13.58
CA ILE A 19 2.01 8.63 12.97
C ILE A 19 2.92 7.82 12.05
N LEU A 20 4.13 8.32 11.76
CA LEU A 20 5.03 7.73 10.78
C LEU A 20 5.80 6.53 11.35
N ASP A 21 5.92 5.47 10.55
CA ASP A 21 6.98 4.46 10.70
C ASP A 21 8.20 4.92 9.89
N THR A 22 8.92 5.92 10.43
CA THR A 22 10.08 6.54 9.75
C THR A 22 11.16 5.53 9.38
N ILE A 23 11.40 4.53 10.24
CA ILE A 23 12.39 3.48 9.96
C ILE A 23 12.01 2.68 8.72
N LEU A 24 10.74 2.30 8.56
CA LEU A 24 10.29 1.60 7.37
C LEU A 24 10.43 2.47 6.11
N SER A 25 10.03 3.74 6.19
CA SER A 25 10.19 4.71 5.11
C SER A 25 11.66 4.83 4.67
N ASP A 26 12.56 5.12 5.61
CA ASP A 26 13.98 5.36 5.33
C ASP A 26 14.65 4.12 4.74
N VAL A 27 14.35 2.93 5.29
CA VAL A 27 14.90 1.67 4.77
C VAL A 27 14.39 1.36 3.37
N LEU A 28 13.11 1.61 3.09
CA LEU A 28 12.57 1.40 1.74
C LEU A 28 13.17 2.41 0.75
N VAL A 29 13.27 3.69 1.13
CA VAL A 29 13.87 4.75 0.31
C VAL A 29 15.30 4.40 -0.07
N GLN A 30 16.10 3.97 0.91
CA GLN A 30 17.48 3.56 0.69
C GLN A 30 17.54 2.33 -0.24
N TYR A 31 16.68 1.33 -0.01
CA TYR A 31 16.65 0.10 -0.80
C TYR A 31 16.23 0.33 -2.26
N LEU A 32 15.29 1.26 -2.50
CA LEU A 32 14.82 1.59 -3.84
C LEU A 32 15.72 2.59 -4.56
N GLU A 33 16.72 3.17 -3.89
CA GLU A 33 17.50 4.31 -4.39
C GLU A 33 16.58 5.44 -4.85
N TRP A 34 15.61 5.78 -3.98
CA TRP A 34 14.49 6.65 -4.35
C TRP A 34 14.98 8.04 -4.80
N PRO A 35 14.52 8.56 -5.96
CA PRO A 35 14.95 9.86 -6.45
C PRO A 35 14.48 11.03 -5.57
N ASP A 36 15.38 11.97 -5.28
CA ASP A 36 15.06 13.21 -4.53
C ASP A 36 14.07 14.14 -5.27
N THR A 37 13.84 13.90 -6.57
CA THR A 37 12.86 14.63 -7.38
C THR A 37 11.42 14.15 -7.17
N LEU A 38 11.23 12.99 -6.53
CA LEU A 38 9.92 12.45 -6.20
C LEU A 38 9.54 12.80 -4.76
N SER A 39 8.23 12.78 -4.46
CA SER A 39 7.76 12.87 -3.09
C SER A 39 8.41 11.80 -2.22
N TYR A 40 8.84 12.17 -1.02
CA TYR A 40 9.41 11.22 -0.07
C TYR A 40 8.35 10.17 0.32
N PRO A 41 8.67 8.86 0.32
CA PRO A 41 7.75 7.82 0.77
C PRO A 41 7.46 7.91 2.27
N TYR A 42 6.18 7.88 2.65
CA TYR A 42 5.77 7.87 4.06
C TYR A 42 5.04 6.58 4.42
N ALA A 43 5.38 5.96 5.55
CA ALA A 43 4.75 4.74 6.03
C ALA A 43 3.84 5.03 7.23
N VAL A 44 2.61 4.53 7.18
CA VAL A 44 1.59 4.70 8.24
C VAL A 44 0.85 3.39 8.49
N ASN A 45 0.50 3.14 9.75
CA ASN A 45 -0.18 1.90 10.14
C ASN A 45 -1.70 2.05 10.09
N ALA A 46 -2.37 0.96 9.72
CA ALA A 46 -3.80 0.82 9.95
C ALA A 46 -4.10 0.79 11.46
N HIS A 47 -5.35 1.02 11.85
CA HIS A 47 -5.74 0.93 13.25
C HIS A 47 -5.66 -0.52 13.76
N ASN A 48 -4.87 -0.76 14.81
CA ASN A 48 -4.56 -2.11 15.31
C ASN A 48 -5.79 -2.95 15.66
N GLU A 49 -6.82 -2.36 16.28
CA GLU A 49 -8.06 -3.08 16.62
C GLU A 49 -8.78 -3.62 15.37
N LEU A 50 -8.79 -2.86 14.27
CA LEU A 50 -9.39 -3.31 13.02
C LEU A 50 -8.51 -4.39 12.38
N VAL A 51 -7.20 -4.19 12.38
CA VAL A 51 -6.26 -5.22 11.89
C VAL A 51 -6.47 -6.56 12.60
N GLU A 52 -6.59 -6.54 13.93
CA GLU A 52 -6.80 -7.76 14.71
C GLU A 52 -8.15 -8.41 14.40
N ARG A 53 -9.22 -7.61 14.28
CA ARG A 53 -10.56 -8.11 13.94
C ARG A 53 -10.60 -8.82 12.58
N PHE A 54 -9.77 -8.38 11.63
CA PHE A 54 -9.66 -8.97 10.30
C PHE A 54 -8.51 -9.97 10.15
N ARG A 55 -7.82 -10.34 11.23
CA ARG A 55 -6.72 -11.31 11.22
C ARG A 55 -7.29 -12.74 11.12
N SER A 56 -7.77 -13.09 9.92
CA SER A 56 -8.23 -14.45 9.60
C SER A 56 -7.35 -15.08 8.52
N GLN A 57 -7.35 -16.41 8.40
CA GLN A 57 -6.58 -17.13 7.37
C GLN A 57 -7.01 -16.81 5.93
N LYS A 58 -8.13 -16.10 5.74
CA LYS A 58 -8.64 -15.70 4.42
C LYS A 58 -7.98 -14.44 3.87
N PHE A 59 -7.34 -13.64 4.73
CA PHE A 59 -6.69 -12.39 4.33
C PHE A 59 -5.18 -12.53 4.40
N ILE A 60 -4.50 -11.90 3.43
CA ILE A 60 -3.06 -11.75 3.46
C ILE A 60 -2.75 -10.42 4.14
N ASN A 61 -2.08 -10.51 5.28
CA ASN A 61 -1.63 -9.35 6.04
C ASN A 61 -0.24 -8.92 5.59
N GLY A 62 -0.05 -7.62 5.35
CA GLY A 62 1.26 -7.06 5.07
C GLY A 62 1.26 -5.57 4.77
N ILE A 63 2.25 -5.16 3.98
CA ILE A 63 2.48 -3.79 3.54
C ILE A 63 1.81 -3.56 2.20
N THR A 64 1.07 -2.47 2.08
CA THR A 64 0.48 -1.98 0.83
C THR A 64 1.24 -0.73 0.38
N ILE A 65 1.48 -0.58 -0.92
CA ILE A 65 1.92 0.71 -1.47
C ILE A 65 0.73 1.43 -2.10
N SER A 66 0.59 2.71 -1.80
CA SER A 66 -0.32 3.63 -2.47
C SER A 66 0.47 4.51 -3.43
N ALA A 67 0.18 4.41 -4.72
CA ALA A 67 0.85 5.19 -5.74
C ALA A 67 0.04 6.40 -6.22
N PRO A 68 0.72 7.47 -6.67
CA PRO A 68 0.07 8.65 -7.24
C PRO A 68 -0.52 8.43 -8.65
N GLY A 69 -0.60 7.20 -9.13
CA GLY A 69 -1.17 6.89 -10.45
C GLY A 69 -1.08 5.42 -10.82
N PHE A 70 -1.69 5.06 -11.95
CA PHE A 70 -1.84 3.66 -12.37
C PHE A 70 -0.72 3.12 -13.28
N TYR A 71 -0.09 3.97 -14.11
CA TYR A 71 0.92 3.50 -15.08
C TYR A 71 2.35 3.58 -14.51
N GLY A 72 3.12 4.59 -14.92
CA GLY A 72 4.52 4.78 -14.49
C GLY A 72 4.71 4.74 -12.96
N PRO A 73 3.83 5.34 -12.14
CA PRO A 73 3.93 5.25 -10.68
C PRO A 73 3.76 3.84 -10.08
N GLN A 74 3.28 2.87 -10.85
CA GLN A 74 3.23 1.44 -10.48
C GLN A 74 4.21 0.60 -11.32
N GLY A 75 5.24 1.24 -11.89
CA GLY A 75 6.26 0.59 -12.71
C GLY A 75 5.74 0.02 -14.03
N ARG A 76 4.58 0.47 -14.53
CA ARG A 76 4.06 0.01 -15.83
C ARG A 76 4.66 0.86 -16.95
N GLN A 77 5.49 0.23 -17.77
CA GLN A 77 6.03 0.82 -18.98
C GLN A 77 5.02 0.68 -20.14
N LEU A 78 4.77 1.79 -20.85
CA LEU A 78 4.01 1.79 -22.10
C LEU A 78 4.94 2.19 -23.25
N ARG A 79 4.83 3.45 -23.71
CA ARG A 79 5.71 4.05 -24.72
C ARG A 79 6.82 4.92 -24.12
N LEU A 80 6.68 5.26 -22.84
CA LEU A 80 7.65 6.04 -22.07
C LEU A 80 8.27 5.13 -21.03
N GLU A 81 9.58 5.26 -20.85
CA GLU A 81 10.33 4.56 -19.80
C GLU A 81 9.94 5.10 -18.42
N THR A 82 9.95 4.21 -17.43
CA THR A 82 9.80 4.58 -16.02
C THR A 82 11.16 5.02 -15.46
N PHE A 83 11.17 5.74 -14.34
CA PHE A 83 12.44 6.15 -13.72
C PHE A 83 13.26 4.95 -13.23
N ASP A 84 12.59 3.84 -12.91
CA ASP A 84 13.17 2.56 -12.54
C ASP A 84 12.34 1.44 -13.20
N SER A 85 12.98 0.67 -14.08
CA SER A 85 12.36 -0.48 -14.76
C SER A 85 12.26 -1.72 -13.85
N GLU A 86 13.08 -1.79 -12.81
CA GLU A 86 13.20 -2.92 -11.89
C GLU A 86 12.40 -2.72 -10.59
N ILE A 87 11.71 -1.59 -10.44
CA ILE A 87 11.02 -1.23 -9.19
C ILE A 87 10.07 -2.33 -8.71
N ASN A 88 9.32 -2.97 -9.61
CA ASN A 88 8.39 -4.03 -9.24
C ASN A 88 9.10 -5.29 -8.72
N ASN A 89 10.25 -5.64 -9.31
CA ASN A 89 11.07 -6.76 -8.84
C ASN A 89 11.64 -6.43 -7.44
N LYS A 90 12.22 -5.24 -7.28
CA LYS A 90 12.73 -4.75 -5.99
C LYS A 90 11.64 -4.80 -4.91
N LEU A 91 10.44 -4.27 -5.18
CA LEU A 91 9.32 -4.28 -4.25
C LEU A 91 8.87 -5.69 -3.88
N SER A 92 8.90 -6.65 -4.81
CA SER A 92 8.53 -8.05 -4.56
C SER A 92 9.51 -8.78 -3.64
N GLU A 93 10.78 -8.39 -3.67
CA GLU A 93 11.86 -8.96 -2.87
C GLU A 93 12.04 -8.25 -1.53
N PHE A 94 11.53 -7.02 -1.40
CA PHE A 94 11.63 -6.23 -0.19
C PHE A 94 10.90 -6.91 0.98
N ALA A 95 11.63 -7.02 2.09
CA ALA A 95 11.08 -7.47 3.35
C ALA A 95 11.62 -6.61 4.49
N PHE A 96 10.73 -6.21 5.40
CA PHE A 96 11.08 -5.42 6.57
C PHE A 96 10.54 -6.09 7.83
N ARG A 97 11.46 -6.56 8.68
CA ARG A 97 11.13 -7.27 9.94
C ARG A 97 10.15 -8.44 9.72
N GLY A 98 10.36 -9.21 8.65
CA GLY A 98 9.50 -10.33 8.26
C GLY A 98 8.19 -9.95 7.55
N ARG A 99 7.85 -8.65 7.46
CA ARG A 99 6.71 -8.15 6.67
C ARG A 99 7.13 -7.97 5.22
N LYS A 100 6.23 -8.28 4.28
CA LYS A 100 6.44 -8.09 2.84
C LYS A 100 5.47 -7.08 2.26
N ILE A 101 5.80 -6.54 1.10
CA ILE A 101 4.87 -5.79 0.27
C ILE A 101 3.96 -6.81 -0.43
N CYS A 102 2.65 -6.68 -0.22
CA CYS A 102 1.67 -7.66 -0.69
C CYS A 102 0.88 -7.16 -1.90
N ASN A 103 0.67 -5.85 -2.00
CA ASN A 103 -0.12 -5.27 -3.07
C ASN A 103 0.25 -3.80 -3.32
N TYR A 104 -0.35 -3.28 -4.39
CA TYR A 104 -0.17 -1.94 -4.89
C TYR A 104 -1.54 -1.38 -5.30
N GLU A 105 -1.91 -0.23 -4.76
CA GLU A 105 -3.16 0.49 -5.01
C GLU A 105 -2.88 2.01 -4.94
N MET A 106 -3.86 2.87 -4.64
CA MET A 106 -3.69 4.31 -4.76
C MET A 106 -4.20 5.14 -3.57
N GLU A 107 -4.83 4.53 -2.54
CA GLU A 107 -5.61 5.29 -1.55
C GLU A 107 -5.28 4.99 -0.09
N SER A 108 -4.74 3.80 0.23
CA SER A 108 -4.63 3.30 1.60
C SER A 108 -3.77 4.17 2.52
N SER A 109 -2.66 4.70 2.01
CA SER A 109 -1.74 5.60 2.73
C SER A 109 -2.48 6.85 3.22
N ALA A 110 -3.22 7.50 2.32
CA ALA A 110 -3.99 8.70 2.61
C ALA A 110 -5.15 8.40 3.57
N ILE A 111 -5.87 7.29 3.34
CA ILE A 111 -6.96 6.86 4.23
C ILE A 111 -6.46 6.66 5.66
N TYR A 112 -5.35 5.93 5.85
CA TYR A 112 -4.81 5.67 7.19
C TYR A 112 -4.32 6.95 7.84
N SER A 113 -3.59 7.77 7.09
CA SER A 113 -3.01 9.01 7.60
C SER A 113 -4.09 9.99 8.04
N LEU A 114 -5.02 10.33 7.15
CA LEU A 114 -6.06 11.31 7.43
C LEU A 114 -7.02 10.81 8.51
N SER A 115 -7.39 9.53 8.48
CA SER A 115 -8.24 8.97 9.54
C SER A 115 -7.58 9.09 10.90
N THR A 116 -6.29 8.76 11.00
CA THR A 116 -5.57 8.85 12.27
C THR A 116 -5.45 10.30 12.76
N LEU A 117 -5.11 11.24 11.87
CA LEU A 117 -5.03 12.67 12.22
C LEU A 117 -6.39 13.26 12.63
N LEU A 118 -7.49 12.72 12.11
CA LEU A 118 -8.86 13.12 12.44
C LEU A 118 -9.47 12.35 13.64
N GLY A 119 -8.72 11.43 14.26
CA GLY A 119 -9.19 10.63 15.40
C GLY A 119 -10.15 9.48 15.03
N HIS A 120 -10.12 9.04 13.77
CA HIS A 120 -10.88 7.90 13.27
C HIS A 120 -10.04 6.61 13.21
N LYS A 121 -10.73 5.46 13.23
CA LYS A 121 -10.12 4.15 13.02
C LYS A 121 -10.28 3.77 11.55
N ALA A 122 -9.20 3.32 10.91
CA ALA A 122 -9.26 2.89 9.51
C ALA A 122 -8.44 1.63 9.23
N LEU A 123 -8.91 0.87 8.25
CA LEU A 123 -8.27 -0.28 7.63
C LEU A 123 -8.77 -0.33 6.17
N THR A 124 -7.93 -0.83 5.27
CA THR A 124 -8.33 -1.14 3.90
C THR A 124 -8.14 -2.64 3.65
N ILE A 125 -9.01 -3.19 2.80
CA ILE A 125 -8.90 -4.57 2.31
C ILE A 125 -9.08 -4.51 0.80
N CYS A 126 -8.14 -5.10 0.06
CA CYS A 126 -8.11 -5.03 -1.39
C CYS A 126 -8.34 -6.42 -1.98
N ALA A 127 -9.22 -6.50 -2.98
CA ALA A 127 -9.28 -7.64 -3.87
C ALA A 127 -8.13 -7.54 -4.88
N VAL A 128 -7.24 -8.54 -4.91
CA VAL A 128 -6.14 -8.60 -5.88
C VAL A 128 -6.67 -9.13 -7.20
N ILE A 129 -6.85 -8.24 -8.17
CA ILE A 129 -7.38 -8.59 -9.50
C ILE A 129 -6.27 -8.94 -10.51
N GLY A 130 -5.01 -8.62 -10.21
CA GLY A 130 -3.88 -8.88 -11.10
C GLY A 130 -2.61 -9.17 -10.32
N ASN A 131 -1.99 -10.30 -10.63
CA ASN A 131 -0.71 -10.71 -10.07
C ASN A 131 0.40 -10.34 -11.06
N ARG A 132 1.27 -9.41 -10.65
CA ARG A 132 2.35 -8.90 -11.50
C ARG A 132 3.48 -9.90 -11.70
N VAL A 133 3.69 -10.80 -10.73
CA VAL A 133 4.76 -11.80 -10.78
C VAL A 133 4.38 -12.94 -11.72
N THR A 134 3.13 -13.41 -11.65
CA THR A 134 2.65 -14.51 -12.51
C THR A 134 2.06 -14.02 -13.83
N GLY A 135 1.70 -12.73 -13.93
CA GLY A 135 0.99 -12.17 -15.08
C GLY A 135 -0.51 -12.54 -15.11
N GLU A 136 -1.00 -13.25 -14.10
CA GLU A 136 -2.40 -13.67 -14.04
C GLU A 136 -3.34 -12.51 -13.72
N PHE A 137 -4.49 -12.50 -14.36
CA PHE A 137 -5.52 -11.49 -14.17
C PHE A 137 -6.90 -12.12 -14.01
N VAL A 138 -7.70 -11.57 -13.11
CA VAL A 138 -9.08 -11.97 -12.90
C VAL A 138 -9.96 -11.20 -13.89
N ASN A 139 -10.34 -11.85 -14.99
CA ASN A 139 -11.13 -11.22 -16.05
C ASN A 139 -12.52 -10.76 -15.57
N ASP A 140 -13.22 -11.59 -14.81
CA ASP A 140 -14.46 -11.23 -14.13
C ASP A 140 -14.24 -11.16 -12.62
N TYR A 141 -13.88 -9.97 -12.14
CA TYR A 141 -13.58 -9.72 -10.73
C TYR A 141 -14.81 -9.29 -9.91
N GLN A 142 -15.99 -9.13 -10.53
CA GLN A 142 -17.19 -8.70 -9.80
C GLN A 142 -17.58 -9.68 -8.69
N PRO A 143 -17.58 -11.02 -8.91
CA PRO A 143 -17.89 -11.97 -7.84
C PRO A 143 -16.92 -11.86 -6.67
N LEU A 144 -15.62 -11.67 -6.95
CA LEU A 144 -14.58 -11.52 -5.93
C LEU A 144 -14.83 -10.27 -5.07
N VAL A 145 -15.19 -9.15 -5.69
CA VAL A 145 -15.50 -7.90 -4.96
C VAL A 145 -16.76 -8.07 -4.12
N MET A 146 -17.81 -8.74 -4.64
CA MET A 146 -19.04 -8.99 -3.89
C MET A 146 -18.80 -9.92 -2.70
N GLU A 147 -18.01 -10.98 -2.87
CA GLU A 147 -17.61 -11.86 -1.77
C GLU A 147 -16.83 -11.09 -0.70
N LEU A 148 -15.86 -10.26 -1.12
CA LEU A 148 -15.10 -9.41 -0.21
C LEU A 148 -16.02 -8.47 0.57
N ALA A 149 -16.96 -7.80 -0.08
CA ALA A 149 -17.91 -6.91 0.56
C ALA A 149 -18.75 -7.65 1.61
N HIS A 150 -19.26 -8.84 1.29
CA HIS A 150 -19.99 -9.68 2.25
C HIS A 150 -19.12 -10.06 3.46
N MET A 151 -17.87 -10.49 3.24
CA MET A 151 -16.95 -10.83 4.33
C MET A 151 -16.66 -9.63 5.24
N VAL A 152 -16.48 -8.44 4.66
CA VAL A 152 -16.29 -7.20 5.43
C VAL A 152 -17.52 -6.91 6.29
N LEU A 153 -18.71 -6.92 5.69
CA LEU A 153 -19.97 -6.64 6.38
C LEU A 153 -20.29 -7.63 7.50
N GLN A 154 -19.87 -8.89 7.37
CA GLN A 154 -20.05 -9.91 8.43
C GLN A 154 -19.09 -9.73 9.60
N THR A 155 -17.96 -9.06 9.39
CA THR A 155 -16.89 -8.91 10.39
C THR A 155 -17.05 -7.63 11.21
N ILE A 156 -17.60 -6.55 10.63
CA ILE A 156 -17.86 -5.28 11.32
C ILE A 156 -19.04 -5.39 12.28
#